data_AF-A0A525WC74-F1
#
_entry.id   AF-A0A525WC74-F1
#
_cell.length_a   1.000
_cell.length_b   1.000
_cell.length_c   1.000
_cell.angle_alpha   90.00
_cell.angle_beta   90.00
_cell.angle_gamma   90.00
#
_symmetry.space_group_name_H-M   'P 1'
#
loop_
_entity.id
_entity.type
_entity.pdbx_description
1 polymer ?
#
loop_
_entity_poly.entity_id
_entity_poly.type
_entity_poly.pdbx_seq_one_letter_code
_entity_poly.pdbx_strand_id
1 'polypeptide(L)' 'MTCERCNGLMVREQICDLQGRSNSLCVDGYRCLLCGDLVDALILENRRRTTASAELFLLTSPRMPRLVAA' A
#
# COMPACT_ATOMS: atom_id res chain seq x y z
N MET A 1 3.20 -13.56 8.74
CA MET A 1 2.14 -12.69 8.19
C MET A 1 1.76 -13.19 6.80
N THR A 2 0.63 -12.75 6.27
CA THR A 2 0.09 -13.21 4.99
C THR A 2 -0.08 -12.01 4.06
N CYS A 3 0.21 -12.18 2.76
CA CYS A 3 0.08 -11.10 1.78
C CYS A 3 -1.40 -10.75 1.53
N GLU A 4 -1.76 -9.47 1.66
CA GLU A 4 -3.13 -8.99 1.44
C GLU A 4 -3.59 -9.10 -0.03
N ARG A 5 -2.65 -9.18 -0.98
CA ARG A 5 -2.96 -9.25 -2.42
C ARG A 5 -3.23 -10.66 -2.92
N CYS A 6 -2.54 -11.67 -2.39
CA CYS A 6 -2.56 -13.03 -2.95
C CYS A 6 -2.61 -14.15 -1.89
N ASN A 7 -2.71 -13.80 -0.61
CA ASN A 7 -2.66 -14.73 0.51
C ASN A 7 -1.36 -15.56 0.62
N GLY A 8 -0.30 -15.17 -0.11
CA GLY A 8 1.00 -15.82 -0.07
C GLY A 8 1.83 -15.53 1.19
N LEU A 9 2.91 -16.30 1.36
CA LEU A 9 3.87 -16.12 2.45
C LEU A 9 4.64 -14.80 2.27
N MET A 10 4.74 -14.06 3.37
CA MET A 10 5.52 -12.83 3.48
C MET A 10 6.75 -13.11 4.37
N VAL A 11 7.92 -12.73 3.89
CA VAL A 11 9.21 -12.95 4.57
C VAL A 11 9.87 -11.60 4.84
N ARG A 12 10.50 -11.47 6.01
CA ARG A 12 11.25 -10.27 6.38
C ARG A 12 12.52 -10.17 5.53
N GLU A 13 12.77 -9.01 4.97
CA GLU A 13 13.93 -8.71 4.12
C GLU A 13 14.45 -7.30 4.45
N GLN A 14 15.77 -7.10 4.31
CA GLN A 14 16.35 -5.77 4.31
C GLN A 14 16.34 -5.21 2.88
N ILE A 15 15.60 -4.12 2.68
CA ILE A 15 15.37 -3.51 1.37
C ILE A 15 16.27 -2.28 1.29
N CYS A 16 17.21 -2.26 0.34
CA CYS A 16 18.15 -1.17 0.19
C CYS A 16 17.87 -0.32 -1.05
N ASP A 17 17.86 1.00 -0.88
CA ASP A 17 17.83 1.95 -1.97
C ASP A 17 19.26 2.30 -2.41
N LEU A 18 19.75 1.52 -3.37
CA LEU A 18 21.09 1.69 -3.93
C LEU A 18 21.24 2.99 -4.75
N GLN A 19 20.15 3.68 -5.08
CA GLN A 19 20.17 4.96 -5.81
C GLN A 19 20.15 6.17 -4.87
N GLY A 20 20.04 5.95 -3.55
CA GLY A 20 20.10 7.02 -2.55
C GLY A 20 18.97 8.04 -2.64
N ARG A 21 17.79 7.65 -3.15
CA ARG A 21 16.60 8.51 -3.18
C ARG A 21 15.91 8.58 -1.82
N SER A 22 16.10 7.55 -1.00
CA SER A 22 15.65 7.47 0.39
C SER A 22 16.66 8.11 1.34
N ASN A 23 16.14 8.69 2.42
CA ASN A 23 16.95 9.23 3.51
C ASN A 23 17.70 8.14 4.29
N SER A 24 17.33 6.87 4.11
CA SER A 24 17.96 5.69 4.70
C SER A 24 18.41 4.73 3.60
N LEU A 25 19.65 4.24 3.69
CA LEU A 25 20.23 3.33 2.69
C LEU A 25 19.47 2.00 2.64
N CYS A 26 19.04 1.48 3.79
CA CYS A 26 18.26 0.26 3.89
C CYS A 26 17.17 0.39 4.94
N VAL A 27 16.06 -0.31 4.73
CA VAL A 27 14.91 -0.41 5.64
C VAL A 27 14.51 -1.88 5.80
N ASP A 28 14.01 -2.24 6.98
CA ASP A 28 13.37 -3.53 7.18
C ASP A 28 11.95 -3.52 6.59
N GLY A 29 11.62 -4.55 5.83
CA GLY A 29 10.26 -4.75 5.33
C GLY A 29 9.94 -6.22 5.12
N TYR A 30 8.79 -6.47 4.50
CA TYR A 30 8.32 -7.80 4.14
C TYR A 30 8.04 -7.87 2.65
N ARG A 31 8.53 -8.94 2.02
CA ARG A 31 8.24 -9.28 0.63
C ARG A 31 7.41 -10.54 0.55
N CYS A 32 6.37 -10.52 -0.27
CA CYS A 32 5.64 -11.72 -0.64
C CYS A 32 6.46 -12.55 -1.65
N LEU A 33 6.68 -13.83 -1.34
CA LEU A 33 7.41 -14.73 -2.24
C LEU A 33 6.61 -15.14 -3.49
N LEU A 34 5.28 -14.95 -3.50
CA LEU A 34 4.43 -15.34 -4.62
C LEU A 34 4.19 -14.19 -5.61
N CYS A 35 3.73 -13.04 -5.13
CA CYS A 35 3.35 -11.91 -5.99
C CYS A 35 4.31 -10.72 -5.95
N GLY A 36 5.35 -10.78 -5.10
CA GLY A 36 6.33 -9.71 -4.96
C GLY A 36 5.84 -8.46 -4.24
N ASP A 37 4.64 -8.46 -3.64
CA ASP A 37 4.16 -7.33 -2.85
C ASP A 37 5.15 -6.99 -1.74
N LEU A 38 5.42 -5.70 -1.57
CA LEU A 38 6.42 -5.17 -0.66
C LEU A 38 5.75 -4.21 0.31
N VAL A 39 5.98 -4.42 1.60
CA VAL A 39 5.49 -3.53 2.66
C VAL A 39 6.58 -3.26 3.67
N ASP A 40 6.72 -2.00 4.05
CA ASP A 40 7.48 -1.53 5.19
C ASP A 40 6.58 -0.63 6.06
N ALA A 41 7.12 -0.09 7.15
CA ALA A 41 6.37 0.78 8.05
C ALA A 41 5.84 2.05 7.33
N LEU A 42 6.60 2.61 6.39
CA LEU A 42 6.24 3.83 5.67
C LEU A 42 5.14 3.56 4.63
N ILE A 43 5.24 2.45 3.90
CA ILE A 43 4.22 1.98 2.95
C ILE A 43 2.90 1.75 3.69
N LEU A 44 2.93 1.07 4.84
CA LEU A 44 1.72 0.82 5.63
C LEU A 44 1.09 2.12 6.13
N GLU A 45 1.91 3.05 6.64
CA GLU A 45 1.42 4.35 7.09
C GLU A 45 0.83 5.18 5.93
N ASN A 46 1.46 5.16 4.76
CA ASN A 46 0.93 5.83 3.57
C ASN A 46 -0.39 5.21 3.12
N ARG A 47 -0.51 3.87 3.09
CA ARG A 47 -1.76 3.16 2.79
C ARG A 47 -2.87 3.54 3.78
N ARG A 48 -2.56 3.62 5.08
CA ARG A 48 -3.50 4.06 6.12
C ARG A 48 -3.98 5.49 5.91
N ARG A 49 -3.09 6.41 5.50
CA ARG A 49 -3.45 7.79 5.18
C ARG A 49 -4.33 7.90 3.94
N THR A 50 -4.01 7.17 2.89
CA THR A 50 -4.77 7.17 1.62
C THR A 50 -6.16 6.54 1.79
N THR A 51 -6.28 5.48 2.57
CA THR A 51 -7.58 4.87 2.87
C THR A 51 -8.46 5.81 3.70
N ALA A 52 -7.90 6.43 4.75
CA ALA A 52 -8.63 7.42 5.55
C ALA A 52 -9.08 8.63 4.73
N SER A 53 -8.26 9.12 3.80
CA SER A 53 -8.67 10.23 2.93
C SER A 53 -9.74 9.80 1.94
N ALA A 54 -9.65 8.59 1.34
CA ALA A 54 -10.67 8.06 0.45
C ALA A 54 -12.03 7.87 1.15
N GLU A 55 -12.05 7.38 2.39
CA GLU A 55 -13.27 7.27 3.20
C GLU A 55 -13.91 8.63 3.46
N LEU A 56 -13.10 9.65 3.79
CA LEU A 56 -13.60 11.02 3.96
C LEU A 56 -14.19 11.57 2.65
N PHE A 57 -13.57 11.31 1.50
CA PHE A 57 -14.12 11.70 0.21
C PHE A 57 -15.46 11.01 -0.09
N LEU A 58 -15.61 9.72 0.24
CA LEU A 58 -16.87 9.00 0.06
C LEU A 58 -17.98 9.52 0.97
N LEU A 59 -17.65 9.92 2.20
CA LEU A 59 -18.60 10.49 3.17
C LEU A 59 -19.03 11.92 2.80
N THR A 60 -18.17 12.67 2.11
CA THR A 60 -18.40 14.09 1.78
C THR A 60 -18.85 14.34 0.34
N SER A 61 -18.80 13.33 -0.54
CA SER A 61 -19.27 13.48 -1.92
C SER A 61 -20.81 13.45 -2.00
N PRO A 62 -21.48 14.53 -2.46
CA PRO A 62 -22.91 14.50 -2.71
C PRO A 62 -23.15 13.62 -3.94
N ARG A 63 -23.83 12.48 -3.73
CA ARG A 63 -24.19 11.47 -4.73
C ARG A 63 -24.51 12.10 -6.10
N MET A 64 -23.64 11.95 -7.09
CA MET A 64 -24.06 12.11 -8.49
C MET A 64 -24.86 10.86 -8.88
N PRO A 65 -26.13 11.00 -9.32
CA PRO A 65 -26.84 9.88 -9.91
C PRO A 65 -26.14 9.50 -11.21
N ARG A 66 -25.78 8.22 -11.30
CA ARG A 66 -25.20 7.60 -12.49
C ARG A 66 -26.22 7.70 -13.63
N LEU A 67 -26.01 8.63 -14.57
CA LEU A 67 -26.77 8.64 -15.83
C LEU A 67 -26.38 7.38 -16.60
N VAL A 68 -27.27 6.39 -16.59
CA VAL A 68 -27.22 5.26 -17.52
C VAL A 68 -27.76 5.78 -18.84
N ALA A 69 -26.87 6.03 -19.81
CA ALA A 69 -27.29 6.24 -21.19
C ALA A 69 -27.72 4.88 -21.76
N ALA A 70 -28.96 4.82 -22.23
CA ALA A 70 -29.56 3.69 -22.94
C ALA A 70 -29.11 3.65 -24.41
#